data_AF-A0A3N2DXR8-F1
#
_entry.id   AF-A0A3N2DXR8-F1
#
_cell.length_a   1.000
_cell.length_b   1.000
_cell.length_c   1.000
_cell.angle_alpha   90.00
_cell.angle_beta   90.00
_cell.angle_gamma   90.00
#
_symmetry.space_group_name_H-M   'P 1'
#
loop_
_entity.id
_entity.type
_entity.pdbx_description
1 polymer ?
#
loop_
_entity_poly.entity_id
_entity_poly.type
_entity_poly.pdbx_seq_one_letter_code
_entity_poly.pdbx_strand_id
1 'polypeptide(L)'
;MDNQSLSPAAQQIIDAFASSDSMALKDLIAASGLTRMKFTPQLRRLLSMKRLSVRVVSAAGSSICQRVDGHQGKQVYIIPYMGQSAASAPIVEDAVDVRLQQLEQENKLLKQKVEELERRCDHFGRTYTEQELQQIVTFLQSSSESND
;
A
#
# COMPACT_ATOMS: atom_id res chain seq x y z
N MET A 1 -8.56 13.77 9.99
CA MET A 1 -7.12 13.89 10.26
C MET A 1 -6.93 13.65 11.74
N ASP A 2 -6.91 12.39 12.16
CA ASP A 2 -6.74 12.03 13.57
C ASP A 2 -5.27 12.16 13.94
N ASN A 3 -4.86 13.34 14.39
CA ASN A 3 -3.64 13.52 15.17
C ASN A 3 -3.85 12.84 16.54
N GLN A 4 -3.93 11.51 16.56
CA GLN A 4 -3.75 10.78 17.81
C GLN A 4 -2.34 11.08 18.29
N SER A 5 -2.26 11.91 19.33
CA SER A 5 -1.02 12.19 20.03
C SER A 5 -0.34 10.87 20.36
N LEU A 6 0.94 10.76 19.97
CA LEU A 6 1.73 9.59 20.32
C LEU A 6 1.77 9.48 21.85
N SER A 7 1.60 8.27 22.36
CA SER A 7 1.79 8.04 23.80
C SER A 7 3.23 8.39 24.17
N PRO A 8 3.51 8.83 25.43
CA PRO A 8 4.87 9.10 25.87
C PRO A 8 5.83 7.91 25.64
N ALA A 9 5.32 6.69 25.81
CA ALA A 9 6.09 5.47 25.55
C ALA A 9 6.34 5.23 24.05
N ALA A 10 5.40 5.58 23.18
CA ALA A 10 5.63 5.52 21.73
C ALA A 10 6.65 6.57 21.29
N GLN A 11 6.59 7.77 21.88
CA GLN A 11 7.56 8.83 21.62
C GLN A 11 8.97 8.42 22.03
N GLN A 12 9.15 7.79 23.20
CA GLN A 12 10.45 7.24 23.64
C GLN A 12 11.05 6.23 22.65
N ILE A 13 10.23 5.42 21.98
CA ILE A 13 10.71 4.50 20.94
C ILE A 13 11.17 5.27 19.70
N ILE A 14 10.47 6.34 19.32
CA ILE A 14 10.86 7.20 18.20
C ILE A 14 12.14 7.97 18.53
N ASP A 15 12.23 8.55 19.73
CA ASP A 15 13.39 9.34 20.16
C ASP A 15 14.65 8.47 20.28
N ALA A 16 14.50 7.17 20.54
CA ALA A 16 15.63 6.23 20.50
C ALA A 16 16.33 6.18 19.13
N PHE A 17 15.65 6.59 18.04
CA PHE A 17 16.23 6.69 16.70
C PHE A 17 16.86 8.04 16.36
N ALA A 18 17.00 8.98 17.30
CA ALA A 18 17.38 10.38 17.04
C ALA A 18 18.67 10.58 16.20
N SER A 19 19.55 9.59 16.11
CA SER A 19 20.76 9.62 15.28
C SER A 19 21.01 8.35 14.46
N SER A 20 20.02 7.45 14.38
CA SER A 20 20.19 6.13 13.77
C SER A 20 19.09 5.84 12.75
N ASP A 21 19.49 5.65 11.50
CA ASP A 21 18.59 5.29 10.39
C ASP A 21 18.02 3.86 10.53
N SER A 22 18.64 3.03 11.37
CA SER A 22 18.12 1.72 11.74
C SER A 22 18.70 1.26 13.07
N MET A 23 17.99 0.37 13.76
CA MET A 23 18.45 -0.18 15.03
C MET A 23 18.02 -1.64 15.18
N ALA A 24 18.90 -2.49 15.71
CA ALA A 24 18.51 -3.86 16.02
C ALA A 24 17.43 -3.84 17.12
N LEU A 25 16.47 -4.77 17.05
CA LEU A 25 15.34 -4.82 18.00
C LEU A 25 15.81 -4.90 19.46
N LYS A 26 16.90 -5.62 19.73
CA LYS A 26 17.48 -5.72 21.07
C LYS A 26 18.01 -4.38 21.57
N ASP A 27 18.73 -3.67 20.72
CA ASP A 27 19.33 -2.37 21.05
C ASP A 27 18.25 -1.30 21.20
N LEU A 28 17.19 -1.38 20.38
CA LEU A 28 16.05 -0.49 20.49
C LEU A 28 15.28 -0.64 21.81
N ILE A 29 15.11 -1.88 22.29
CA ILE A 29 14.50 -2.12 23.61
C ILE A 29 15.35 -1.51 24.72
N ALA A 30 16.67 -1.63 24.63
CA ALA A 30 17.59 -1.05 25.60
C ALA A 30 17.57 0.49 25.55
N ALA A 31 17.65 1.06 24.35
CA ALA A 31 17.68 2.50 24.13
C ALA A 31 16.37 3.20 24.54
N SER A 32 15.22 2.55 24.35
CA SER A 32 13.93 3.15 24.73
C SER A 32 13.69 3.16 26.25
N GLY A 33 14.49 2.43 27.05
CA GLY A 33 14.32 2.33 28.50
C GLY A 33 13.00 1.69 28.95
N LEU A 34 12.28 1.03 28.03
CA LEU A 34 10.96 0.47 28.30
C LEU A 34 11.07 -1.00 28.69
N THR A 35 10.26 -1.42 29.65
CA THR A 35 10.10 -2.84 29.93
C THR A 35 9.45 -3.55 28.73
N ARG A 36 9.80 -4.82 28.51
CA ARG A 36 9.27 -5.62 27.39
C ARG A 36 7.74 -5.62 27.30
N MET A 37 7.07 -5.60 28.45
CA MET A 37 5.61 -5.52 28.59
C MET A 37 5.03 -4.22 28.03
N LYS A 38 5.72 -3.10 28.22
CA LYS A 38 5.30 -1.78 27.71
C LYS A 38 5.78 -1.54 26.28
N PHE A 39 6.96 -2.04 25.93
CA PHE A 39 7.57 -1.87 24.61
C PHE A 39 6.79 -2.56 23.49
N THR A 40 6.48 -3.85 23.66
CA THR A 40 5.85 -4.68 22.62
C THR A 40 4.54 -4.10 22.05
N PRO A 41 3.57 -3.66 22.88
CA PRO A 41 2.34 -3.07 22.35
C PRO A 41 2.57 -1.73 21.65
N GLN A 42 3.53 -0.91 22.11
CA GLN A 42 3.83 0.38 21.46
C GLN A 42 4.56 0.17 20.13
N LEU A 43 5.52 -0.75 20.06
CA LEU A 43 6.19 -1.12 18.81
C LEU A 43 5.17 -1.63 17.79
N ARG A 44 4.26 -2.53 18.19
CA ARG A 44 3.19 -3.03 17.30
C ARG A 44 2.32 -1.89 16.78
N ARG A 45 1.93 -0.95 17.64
CA ARG A 45 1.13 0.22 17.25
C ARG A 45 1.87 1.13 16.27
N LEU A 46 3.16 1.40 16.51
CA LEU A 46 3.99 2.20 15.62
C LEU A 46 4.18 1.55 14.24
N LEU A 47 4.31 0.22 14.19
CA LEU A 47 4.31 -0.56 12.95
C LEU A 47 2.97 -0.48 12.22
N SER A 48 1.83 -0.63 12.93
CA SER A 48 0.51 -0.53 12.30
C SER A 48 0.20 0.87 11.76
N MET A 49 0.76 1.90 12.39
CA MET A 49 0.67 3.29 11.93
C MET A 49 1.67 3.62 10.82
N LYS A 50 2.44 2.65 10.32
CA LYS A 50 3.50 2.83 9.30
C LYS A 50 4.53 3.91 9.68
N ARG A 51 4.81 4.07 10.98
CA ARG A 51 5.89 4.96 11.48
C ARG A 51 7.24 4.25 11.62
N LEU A 52 7.22 2.92 11.66
CA LEU A 52 8.41 2.06 11.65
C LEU A 52 8.22 0.94 10.62
N SER A 53 9.31 0.37 10.12
CA SER A 53 9.35 -0.87 9.35
C SER A 53 10.33 -1.88 9.95
N VAL A 54 10.19 -3.14 9.57
CA VAL A 54 11.01 -4.25 10.06
C VAL A 54 11.80 -4.85 8.90
N ARG A 55 13.11 -4.98 9.07
CA ARG A 55 13.99 -5.70 8.15
C ARG A 55 14.64 -6.86 8.88
N VAL A 56 14.47 -8.07 8.36
CA VAL A 56 15.12 -9.27 8.90
C VAL A 56 16.35 -9.56 8.05
N VAL A 57 17.53 -9.51 8.65
CA VAL A 57 18.80 -9.86 8.00
C VAL A 57 19.22 -11.23 8.52
N SER A 58 19.34 -12.19 7.61
CA SER A 58 20.00 -13.46 7.92
C SER A 58 21.50 -13.19 7.98
N ALA A 59 22.17 -13.62 9.04
CA ALA A 59 23.63 -13.62 9.05
C ALA A 59 24.10 -14.48 7.86
N ALA A 60 24.83 -13.87 6.92
CA ALA A 60 25.41 -14.58 5.80
C ALA A 60 26.51 -15.52 6.33
N GLY A 61 26.29 -16.84 6.25
CA GLY A 61 27.32 -17.83 6.59
C GLY A 61 26.88 -19.19 7.12
N SER A 62 25.63 -19.41 7.53
CA SER A 62 25.21 -20.74 8.03
C SER A 62 24.62 -21.62 6.93
N SER A 63 25.53 -22.28 6.22
CA SER A 63 25.27 -23.49 5.44
C SER A 63 24.70 -24.59 6.35
N ILE A 64 23.56 -25.15 5.94
CA ILE A 64 23.11 -26.54 6.16
C ILE A 64 23.02 -27.04 7.62
N CYS A 65 21.78 -27.32 8.03
CA CYS A 65 21.41 -28.26 9.11
C CYS A 65 22.09 -28.09 10.48
N GLN A 66 21.71 -27.06 11.24
CA GLN A 66 21.66 -27.19 12.70
C GLN A 66 20.26 -26.81 13.20
N ARG A 67 19.48 -27.84 13.55
CA ARG A 67 18.23 -27.71 14.28
C ARG A 67 18.56 -27.54 15.77
N VAL A 68 18.68 -26.32 16.25
CA VAL A 68 18.54 -26.00 17.68
C VAL A 68 18.01 -24.57 17.79
N ASP A 69 16.78 -24.42 18.29
CA ASP A 69 16.05 -23.16 18.54
C ASP A 69 15.85 -22.19 17.36
N GLY A 70 14.62 -22.11 16.85
CA GLY A 70 14.18 -21.47 15.59
C GLY A 70 14.40 -19.96 15.40
N HIS A 71 15.34 -19.34 16.13
CA HIS A 71 15.72 -17.93 15.98
C HIS A 71 17.24 -17.70 15.91
N GLN A 72 18.09 -18.73 16.02
CA GLN A 72 19.53 -18.52 15.95
C GLN A 72 19.95 -18.14 14.52
N GLY A 73 20.41 -16.91 14.34
CA GLY A 73 21.03 -16.42 13.10
C GLY A 73 20.28 -15.33 12.34
N LYS A 74 19.07 -14.94 12.77
CA LYS A 74 18.33 -13.82 12.16
C LYS A 74 18.35 -12.60 13.06
N GLN A 75 18.94 -11.52 12.59
CA GLN A 75 18.90 -10.22 13.27
C GLN A 75 17.72 -9.41 12.73
N VAL A 76 16.92 -8.86 13.64
CA VAL A 76 15.75 -8.03 13.30
C VAL A 76 16.13 -6.58 13.51
N TYR A 77 16.11 -5.81 12.44
CA TYR A 77 16.32 -4.37 12.45
C TYR A 77 14.98 -3.65 12.31
N ILE A 78 14.84 -2.56 13.04
CA ILE A 78 13.71 -1.64 12.96
C ILE A 78 14.22 -0.35 12.30
N ILE A 79 13.44 0.16 11.35
CA ILE A 79 13.79 1.34 10.56
C ILE A 79 12.68 2.37 10.76
N PRO A 80 12.97 3.57 11.27
CA PRO A 80 11.98 4.62 11.38
C PRO A 80 11.67 5.23 10.02
N TYR A 81 10.40 5.60 9.82
CA TYR A 81 9.99 6.42 8.66
C TYR A 81 10.11 7.93 8.95
N MET A 82 10.87 8.32 9.99
CA MET A 82 11.07 9.72 10.34
C MET A 82 12.05 10.35 9.34
N GLY A 83 11.68 11.51 8.78
CA GLY A 83 12.28 12.09 7.59
C GLY A 83 13.80 12.26 7.60
N GLN A 84 14.40 11.89 6.46
CA GLN A 84 15.54 12.51 5.80
C GLN A 84 16.81 12.75 6.64
N SER A 85 17.69 11.74 6.64
CA SER A 85 19.14 11.99 6.58
C SER A 85 19.58 12.01 5.11
N ALA A 86 20.09 13.16 4.66
CA ALA A 86 20.22 13.58 3.26
C ALA A 86 21.40 12.95 2.47
N ALA A 87 21.73 11.67 2.65
CA ALA A 87 22.91 11.09 1.97
C ALA A 87 22.71 9.75 1.25
N SER A 88 21.55 9.08 1.32
CA SER A 88 21.40 7.81 0.60
C SER A 88 19.94 7.37 0.36
N ALA A 89 19.16 8.14 -0.40
CA ALA A 89 17.85 7.66 -0.88
C ALA A 89 17.34 8.24 -2.21
N PRO A 90 18.17 8.53 -3.24
CA PRO A 90 17.63 9.07 -4.51
C PRO A 90 16.88 8.02 -5.36
N ILE A 91 16.67 6.79 -4.88
CA ILE A 91 16.02 5.72 -5.67
C ILE A 91 14.60 5.42 -5.17
N VAL A 92 14.24 5.80 -3.93
CA VAL A 92 12.97 5.36 -3.31
C VAL A 92 11.88 6.43 -3.37
N GLU A 93 12.20 7.72 -3.22
CA GLU A 93 11.20 8.79 -3.39
C GLU A 93 10.70 8.85 -4.85
N ASP A 94 11.62 8.86 -5.82
CA ASP A 94 11.27 8.84 -7.25
C ASP A 94 10.46 7.58 -7.63
N ALA A 95 10.79 6.41 -7.09
CA ALA A 95 10.06 5.17 -7.41
C ALA A 95 8.66 5.14 -6.79
N VAL A 96 8.48 5.73 -5.60
CA VAL A 96 7.16 5.86 -4.95
C VAL A 96 6.31 6.88 -5.69
N ASP A 97 6.87 8.02 -6.09
CA ASP A 97 6.16 9.05 -6.85
C ASP A 97 5.78 8.57 -8.25
N VAL A 98 6.69 7.86 -8.95
CA VAL A 98 6.38 7.21 -10.23
C VAL A 98 5.29 6.16 -10.05
N ARG A 99 5.32 5.37 -8.98
CA ARG A 99 4.29 4.35 -8.74
C ARG A 99 2.94 4.98 -8.38
N LEU A 100 2.96 6.09 -7.63
CA LEU A 100 1.75 6.85 -7.30
C LEU A 100 1.12 7.44 -8.57
N GLN A 101 1.93 8.07 -9.44
CA GLN A 101 1.47 8.59 -10.73
C GLN A 101 0.92 7.49 -11.64
N GLN A 102 1.57 6.33 -11.69
CA GLN A 102 1.06 5.18 -12.44
C GLN A 102 -0.31 4.72 -11.92
N LEU A 103 -0.46 4.59 -10.60
CA LEU A 103 -1.73 4.19 -9.98
C LEU A 103 -2.83 5.24 -10.19
N GLU A 104 -2.49 6.53 -10.14
CA GLU A 104 -3.44 7.61 -10.43
C GLU A 104 -3.90 7.57 -11.89
N GLN A 105 -2.98 7.30 -12.82
CA GLN A 105 -3.29 7.18 -14.24
C GLN A 105 -4.12 5.92 -14.53
N GLU A 106 -3.81 4.78 -13.91
CA GLU A 106 -4.62 3.57 -13.97
C GLU A 106 -6.03 3.81 -13.41
N ASN A 107 -6.16 4.53 -12.29
CA ASN A 107 -7.46 4.84 -11.69
C ASN A 107 -8.30 5.74 -12.59
N LYS A 108 -7.69 6.74 -13.24
CA LYS A 108 -8.36 7.59 -14.23
C LYS A 108 -8.86 6.78 -15.42
N LEU A 109 -8.06 5.84 -15.92
CA LEU A 109 -8.41 4.96 -17.04
C LEU A 109 -9.54 4.00 -16.68
N LEU A 110 -9.52 3.46 -15.46
CA LEU A 110 -10.60 2.64 -14.92
C LEU A 110 -11.90 3.41 -14.77
N LYS A 111 -11.87 4.65 -14.25
CA LYS A 111 -13.05 5.52 -14.16
C LYS A 111 -13.69 5.76 -15.52
N GLN A 112 -12.89 6.05 -16.54
CA GLN A 112 -13.40 6.22 -17.91
C GLN A 112 -14.05 4.94 -18.46
N LYS A 113 -13.46 3.77 -18.21
CA LYS A 113 -14.05 2.48 -18.60
C LYS A 113 -15.35 2.19 -17.86
N VAL A 114 -15.43 2.53 -16.57
CA VAL A 114 -16.68 2.38 -15.80
C VAL A 114 -17.75 3.31 -16.36
N GLU A 115 -17.46 4.59 -16.59
CA GLU A 115 -18.41 5.53 -17.20
C GLU A 115 -18.86 5.08 -18.61
N GLU A 116 -17.95 4.51 -19.41
CA GLU A 116 -18.28 3.96 -20.72
C GLU A 116 -19.18 2.73 -20.61
N LEU A 117 -18.88 1.83 -19.68
CA LEU A 117 -19.72 0.66 -19.40
C LEU A 117 -21.08 1.06 -18.86
N GLU A 118 -21.17 2.07 -17.99
CA GLU A 118 -22.43 2.64 -17.50
C GLU A 118 -23.23 3.24 -18.64
N ARG A 119 -22.63 4.05 -19.52
CA ARG A 119 -23.30 4.57 -20.73
C ARG A 119 -23.80 3.47 -21.66
N ARG A 120 -23.02 2.39 -21.82
CA ARG A 120 -23.42 1.23 -22.62
C ARG A 120 -24.56 0.47 -21.94
N CYS A 121 -24.50 0.25 -20.64
CA CYS A 121 -25.56 -0.37 -19.85
C CYS A 121 -26.86 0.46 -19.89
N ASP A 122 -26.78 1.78 -19.80
CA ASP A 122 -27.92 2.68 -19.98
C ASP A 122 -28.50 2.56 -21.39
N HIS A 123 -27.65 2.36 -22.41
CA HIS A 123 -28.08 2.13 -23.78
C HIS A 123 -28.79 0.77 -23.95
N PHE A 124 -28.33 -0.28 -23.28
CA PHE A 124 -28.99 -1.59 -23.26
C PHE A 124 -30.25 -1.63 -22.38
N GLY A 125 -30.31 -0.78 -21.35
CA GLY A 125 -31.44 -0.65 -20.42
C GLY A 125 -32.53 0.30 -20.90
N ARG A 126 -32.36 0.97 -22.05
CA ARG A 126 -33.42 1.78 -22.66
C ARG A 126 -34.54 0.87 -23.14
N THR A 127 -35.68 0.97 -22.47
CA THR A 127 -36.95 0.48 -23.00
C THR A 127 -37.38 1.42 -24.11
N TYR A 128 -37.34 0.93 -25.35
CA TYR A 128 -37.85 1.66 -26.50
C TYR A 128 -39.36 1.85 -26.35
N THR A 129 -39.83 3.07 -26.61
CA THR A 129 -41.26 3.33 -26.73
C THR A 129 -41.83 2.60 -27.95
N GLU A 130 -43.14 2.35 -27.94
CA GLU A 130 -43.83 1.65 -29.04
C GLU A 130 -43.63 2.36 -30.39
N GLN A 131 -43.53 3.69 -30.38
CA GLN A 131 -43.24 4.51 -31.57
C GLN A 131 -41.80 4.34 -32.08
N GLU A 132 -40.81 4.25 -31.19
CA GLU A 132 -39.41 4.02 -31.56
C GLU A 132 -39.21 2.60 -32.12
N LEU A 133 -39.89 1.61 -31.55
CA LEU A 133 -39.89 0.24 -32.09
C LEU A 133 -40.51 0.18 -33.49
N GLN A 134 -41.62 0.87 -33.73
CA GLN A 134 -42.23 0.93 -35.07
C GLN A 134 -41.30 1.57 -36.11
N GLN A 135 -40.55 2.62 -35.74
CA GLN A 135 -39.58 3.24 -36.64
C GLN A 135 -38.39 2.31 -36.95
N ILE A 136 -37.87 1.59 -35.94
CA ILE A 136 -36.79 0.61 -36.12
C ILE A 136 -37.24 -0.55 -37.02
N VAL A 137 -38.46 -1.07 -36.82
CA VAL A 137 -39.03 -2.13 -37.66
C VAL A 137 -39.21 -1.66 -39.10
N THR A 138 -39.72 -0.45 -39.30
CA THR A 138 -39.88 0.15 -40.65
C THR A 138 -38.54 0.34 -41.36
N PHE A 139 -37.51 0.75 -40.62
CA PHE A 139 -36.14 0.85 -41.14
C PHE A 139 -35.55 -0.52 -41.55
N LEU A 140 -35.75 -1.56 -40.73
CA LEU A 140 -35.27 -2.90 -41.03
C LEU A 140 -36.01 -3.53 -42.22
N GLN A 141 -37.31 -3.29 -42.36
CA GLN A 141 -38.12 -3.78 -43.49
C GLN A 141 -37.75 -3.06 -44.81
N SER A 142 -37.52 -1.75 -44.78
CA SER A 142 -37.05 -1.01 -45.96
C SER A 142 -35.61 -1.35 -46.36
N SER A 143 -34.79 -1.83 -45.43
CA SER A 143 -33.45 -2.34 -45.72
C SER A 143 -33.44 -3.77 -46.28
N SER A 144 -34.57 -4.49 -46.22
CA SER A 144 -34.76 -5.85 -46.73
C SER A 144 -35.23 -5.89 -48.20
N GLU A 145 -35.63 -4.76 -48.79
CA GLU A 145 -36.10 -4.69 -50.18
C GLU A 145 -34.98 -4.31 -51.18
N SER A 146 -33.70 -4.33 -50.77
CA SER A 146 -32.58 -3.84 -51.59
C SER A 146 -31.29 -4.69 -51.54
N ASN A 147 -31.31 -5.90 -50.98
CA ASN A 147 -30.22 -6.87 -51.16
C ASN A 147 -30.84 -8.26 -51.28
N ASP A 148 -30.62 -8.93 -52.42
CA ASP A 148 -30.99 -10.32 -52.72
C ASP A 148 -30.91 -11.29 -51.52
#